data_AF-A0AAW0A8N4-F1
#
_entry.id   AF-A0AAW0A8N4-F1
#
_cell.length_a   1.000
_cell.length_b   1.000
_cell.length_c   1.000
_cell.angle_alpha   90.00
_cell.angle_beta   90.00
_cell.angle_gamma   90.00
#
_symmetry.space_group_name_H-M   'P 1'
#
loop_
_entity.id
_entity.type
_entity.pdbx_description
1 polymer ?
#
loop_
_entity_poly.entity_id
_entity_poly.type
_entity_poly.pdbx_seq_one_letter_code
_entity_poly.pdbx_strand_id
1 'polypeptide(L)'
;MTARMQRRGRAKNSCVYHSNWRKTLRTLIRTFTSSMTSVPKPLKFLRPLYPWPASDDKSLFADILSVLAMTYSDTQPRGTLRYRLLASPLRPERSPLADPGTWVHEYVRHLAAELGDEYTFLETEVDDAPTPEAGKDVAPEKPPMLGTIDDLRSLAKECAVFLIGHNAEPDAVDLLEEMEIVDGTAHLVDDDTFNRLRQPLAPPDDISFLRTAHKIYVQHRKFPEALALAIRLGDPALIREDFNAPGNPLMKRRIAFLLARAQIPIEWLRTPSANPDEEIDIEDEFPEDLCRYLQTL
;
A
#
# COMPACT_ATOMS: atom_id res chain seq x y z
N MET A 1 -17.50 4.41 55.85
CA MET A 1 -18.09 4.31 54.48
C MET A 1 -17.85 5.55 53.62
N THR A 2 -17.93 6.75 54.18
CA THR A 2 -17.77 8.05 53.49
C THR A 2 -16.42 8.27 52.81
N ALA A 3 -15.28 7.93 53.43
CA ALA A 3 -13.96 8.09 52.79
C ALA A 3 -13.76 7.20 51.53
N ARG A 4 -14.39 6.01 51.51
CA ARG A 4 -14.32 5.07 50.37
C ARG A 4 -15.21 5.54 49.21
N MET A 5 -16.36 6.15 49.52
CA MET A 5 -17.24 6.82 48.55
C MET A 5 -16.60 8.09 47.97
N GLN A 6 -15.91 8.89 48.78
CA GLN A 6 -15.27 10.14 48.34
C GLN A 6 -14.01 9.88 47.49
N ARG A 7 -13.24 8.82 47.81
CA ARG A 7 -12.15 8.33 46.95
C ARG A 7 -12.67 7.75 45.64
N ARG A 8 -13.80 7.01 45.65
CA ARG A 8 -14.48 6.54 44.43
C ARG A 8 -15.01 7.71 43.58
N GLY A 9 -15.52 8.77 44.21
CA GLY A 9 -15.97 10.00 43.53
C GLY A 9 -14.82 10.78 42.88
N ARG A 10 -13.69 10.97 43.60
CA ARG A 10 -12.48 11.59 43.02
C ARG A 10 -11.88 10.79 41.88
N ALA A 11 -11.81 9.46 42.00
CA ALA A 11 -11.31 8.59 40.93
C ALA A 11 -12.23 8.61 39.70
N LYS A 12 -13.55 8.61 39.89
CA LYS A 12 -14.53 8.76 38.79
C LYS A 12 -14.40 10.13 38.12
N ASN A 13 -14.31 11.21 38.91
CA ASN A 13 -14.17 12.56 38.37
C ASN A 13 -12.84 12.72 37.61
N SER A 14 -11.73 12.24 38.17
CA SER A 14 -10.43 12.23 37.50
C SER A 14 -10.50 11.44 36.19
N CYS A 15 -11.15 10.27 36.15
CA CYS A 15 -11.33 9.48 34.92
C CYS A 15 -12.19 10.20 33.87
N VAL A 16 -13.26 10.90 34.27
CA VAL A 16 -14.11 11.68 33.36
C VAL A 16 -13.36 12.90 32.80
N TYR A 17 -12.66 13.67 33.65
CA TYR A 17 -11.81 14.76 33.17
C TYR A 17 -10.72 14.25 32.24
N HIS A 18 -10.11 13.10 32.58
CA HIS A 18 -9.06 12.46 31.79
C HIS A 18 -9.55 12.03 30.40
N SER A 19 -10.71 11.38 30.33
CA SER A 19 -11.29 10.98 29.06
C SER A 19 -11.76 12.18 28.22
N ASN A 20 -12.21 13.26 28.85
CA ASN A 20 -12.76 14.42 28.15
C ASN A 20 -11.66 15.25 27.49
N TRP A 21 -10.54 15.52 28.17
CA TRP A 21 -9.47 16.32 27.57
C TRP A 21 -8.81 15.60 26.39
N ARG A 22 -8.64 14.26 26.44
CA ARG A 22 -8.12 13.46 25.32
C ARG A 22 -8.94 13.64 24.05
N LYS A 23 -10.27 13.58 24.19
CA LYS A 23 -11.22 13.76 23.08
C LYS A 23 -11.20 15.20 22.57
N THR A 24 -11.25 16.18 23.46
CA THR A 24 -11.20 17.60 23.09
C THR A 24 -9.91 17.94 22.33
N LEU A 25 -8.76 17.46 22.82
CA LEU A 25 -7.47 17.70 22.19
C LEU A 25 -7.40 17.10 20.78
N ARG A 26 -7.86 15.85 20.60
CA ARG A 26 -7.95 15.20 19.28
C ARG A 26 -8.83 16.00 18.32
N THR A 27 -10.01 16.41 18.77
CA THR A 27 -10.93 17.19 17.95
C THR A 27 -10.33 18.53 17.55
N LEU A 28 -9.72 19.26 18.49
CA LEU A 28 -9.07 20.54 18.21
C LEU A 28 -7.98 20.38 17.15
N ILE A 29 -7.05 19.43 17.34
CA ILE A 29 -5.96 19.20 16.39
C ILE A 29 -6.52 18.87 15.01
N ARG A 30 -7.47 17.94 14.92
CA ARG A 30 -8.09 17.55 13.64
C ARG A 30 -8.73 18.74 12.93
N THR A 31 -9.44 19.60 13.66
CA THR A 31 -10.07 20.81 13.11
C THR A 31 -9.04 21.84 12.64
N PHE A 32 -7.95 22.05 13.39
CA PHE A 32 -6.90 22.98 12.98
C PHE A 32 -6.14 22.48 11.74
N THR A 33 -5.84 21.19 11.68
CA THR A 33 -5.13 20.58 10.55
C THR A 33 -6.01 20.50 9.30
N SER A 34 -7.32 20.27 9.44
CA SER A 34 -8.24 20.26 8.29
C SER A 34 -8.49 21.65 7.72
N SER A 35 -8.40 22.70 8.55
CA SER A 35 -8.69 24.07 8.15
C SER A 35 -7.50 24.80 7.52
N MET A 36 -6.33 24.15 7.37
CA MET A 36 -5.06 24.79 6.95
C MET A 36 -4.67 26.05 7.75
N THR A 37 -5.29 26.28 8.91
CA THR A 37 -4.93 27.37 9.81
C THR A 37 -3.73 26.92 10.62
N SER A 38 -2.69 27.75 10.71
CA SER A 38 -1.45 27.45 11.44
C SER A 38 -1.73 26.74 12.76
N VAL A 39 -1.05 25.62 13.01
CA VAL A 39 -1.15 24.89 14.27
C VAL A 39 -0.91 25.85 15.45
N PRO A 40 -1.81 25.91 16.45
CA PRO A 40 -1.70 26.85 17.55
C PRO A 40 -0.34 26.80 18.25
N LYS A 41 0.26 27.97 18.50
CA LYS A 41 1.55 28.13 19.21
C LYS A 41 1.71 27.26 20.49
N PRO A 42 0.67 27.02 21.31
CA PRO A 42 0.79 26.16 22.50
C PRO A 42 1.22 24.72 22.20
N LEU A 43 0.85 24.16 21.04
CA LEU A 43 1.18 22.78 20.68
C LEU A 43 2.66 22.62 20.30
N LYS A 44 3.37 23.71 19.97
CA LYS A 44 4.82 23.73 19.74
C LYS A 44 5.61 23.31 20.99
N PHE A 45 5.04 23.55 22.18
CA PHE A 45 5.70 23.25 23.45
C PHE A 45 5.55 21.79 23.91
N LEU A 46 4.80 20.95 23.17
CA LEU A 46 4.63 19.54 23.53
C LEU A 46 5.82 18.66 23.12
N ARG A 47 6.57 19.04 22.07
CA ARG A 47 7.73 18.28 21.57
C ARG A 47 8.90 18.18 22.55
N PRO A 48 9.37 19.28 23.18
CA PRO A 48 10.50 19.24 24.11
C PRO A 48 10.25 18.37 25.34
N LEU A 49 8.99 18.04 25.61
CA LEU A 49 8.63 17.21 26.75
C LEU A 49 9.00 15.74 26.52
N TYR A 50 9.25 15.30 25.27
CA TYR A 50 9.67 13.93 24.94
C TYR A 50 11.12 13.65 25.39
N PRO A 51 11.40 12.54 26.09
CA PRO A 51 10.53 11.40 26.41
C PRO A 51 9.64 11.60 27.65
N TRP A 52 8.37 11.19 27.55
CA TRP A 52 7.38 11.37 28.62
C TRP A 52 7.46 10.22 29.62
N PRO A 53 7.11 10.45 30.91
CA PRO A 53 6.99 9.36 31.88
C PRO A 53 6.00 8.30 31.40
N ALA A 54 6.27 7.04 31.76
CA ALA A 54 5.42 5.90 31.41
C ALA A 54 4.00 6.14 31.93
N SER A 55 3.07 6.38 31.00
CA SER A 55 1.68 6.71 31.27
C SER A 55 0.81 6.09 30.19
N ASP A 56 -0.44 5.78 30.54
CA ASP A 56 -1.44 5.26 29.61
C ASP A 56 -1.73 6.21 28.43
N ASP A 57 -1.33 7.47 28.55
CA ASP A 57 -1.50 8.52 27.54
C ASP A 57 -0.36 8.58 26.52
N LYS A 58 0.76 7.89 26.76
CA LYS A 58 1.97 8.06 25.96
C LYS A 58 1.74 7.72 24.48
N SER A 59 0.91 6.72 24.19
CA SER A 59 0.48 6.38 22.82
C SER A 59 -0.34 7.49 22.16
N LEU A 60 -1.31 8.07 22.88
CA LEU A 60 -2.12 9.19 22.39
C LEU A 60 -1.26 10.43 22.11
N PHE A 61 -0.27 10.69 22.95
CA PHE A 61 0.65 11.80 22.75
C PHE A 61 1.62 11.56 21.59
N ALA A 62 2.09 10.34 21.40
CA ALA A 62 2.85 9.96 20.21
C ALA A 62 2.02 10.14 18.93
N ASP A 63 0.76 9.70 18.92
CA ASP A 63 -0.18 9.93 17.80
C ASP A 63 -0.43 11.42 17.52
N ILE A 64 -0.43 12.27 18.55
CA ILE A 64 -0.56 13.73 18.37
C ILE A 64 0.73 14.32 17.82
N LEU A 65 1.89 13.88 18.30
CA LEU A 65 3.19 14.33 17.82
C LEU A 65 3.45 13.92 16.38
N SER A 66 2.92 12.78 15.91
CA SER A 66 3.02 12.37 14.51
C SER A 66 2.29 13.36 13.60
N VAL A 67 1.06 13.73 13.94
CA VAL A 67 0.28 14.71 13.15
C VAL A 67 0.91 16.09 13.22
N LEU A 68 1.37 16.52 14.39
CA LEU A 68 2.06 17.81 14.51
C LEU A 68 3.32 17.82 13.66
N ALA A 69 4.01 16.68 13.53
CA ALA A 69 5.26 16.64 12.80
C ALA A 69 5.16 16.97 11.32
N MET A 70 4.00 16.75 10.68
CA MET A 70 3.80 17.08 9.27
C MET A 70 3.88 18.60 9.04
N THR A 71 3.59 19.39 10.07
CA THR A 71 3.61 20.87 10.00
C THR A 71 4.92 21.49 10.46
N TYR A 72 5.88 20.68 10.93
CA TYR A 72 7.14 21.13 11.51
C TYR A 72 8.30 20.25 11.03
N SER A 73 8.73 20.48 9.79
CA SER A 73 9.87 19.84 9.11
C SER A 73 11.24 20.22 9.70
N ASP A 74 11.34 21.40 10.32
CA ASP A 74 12.64 22.07 10.54
C ASP A 74 13.54 21.47 11.64
N THR A 75 13.09 20.41 12.32
CA THR A 75 13.75 19.94 13.55
C THR A 75 14.15 18.47 13.52
N GLN A 76 13.40 17.62 12.81
CA GLN A 76 13.73 16.20 12.64
C GLN A 76 13.18 15.72 11.29
N PRO A 77 14.00 15.10 10.42
CA PRO A 77 13.50 14.44 9.22
C PRO A 77 12.62 13.25 9.62
N ARG A 78 11.59 12.97 8.83
CA ARG A 78 10.67 11.82 8.98
C ARG A 78 9.99 11.75 10.35
N GLY A 79 9.65 12.91 10.91
CA GLY A 79 9.08 13.01 12.24
C GLY A 79 7.70 12.37 12.34
N THR A 80 6.88 12.40 11.27
CA THR A 80 5.51 11.87 11.32
C THR A 80 5.52 10.36 11.46
N LEU A 81 6.34 9.68 10.65
CA LEU A 81 6.52 8.25 10.66
C LEU A 81 7.11 7.78 11.99
N ARG A 82 8.16 8.46 12.48
CA ARG A 82 8.80 8.14 13.75
C ARG A 82 7.81 8.08 14.92
N TYR A 83 7.05 9.16 15.13
CA TYR A 83 6.11 9.20 16.26
C TYR A 83 4.95 8.21 16.07
N ARG A 84 4.56 7.92 14.83
CA ARG A 84 3.54 6.92 14.53
C ARG A 84 4.00 5.51 14.88
N LEU A 85 5.21 5.13 14.48
CA LEU A 85 5.81 3.83 14.83
C LEU A 85 6.04 3.70 16.33
N LEU A 86 6.39 4.79 17.03
CA LEU A 86 6.50 4.81 18.49
C LEU A 86 5.13 4.66 19.19
N ALA A 87 4.05 5.14 18.58
CA ALA A 87 2.71 5.04 19.18
C ALA A 87 2.19 3.59 19.22
N SER A 88 2.55 2.78 18.22
CA SER A 88 2.08 1.39 18.07
C SER A 88 2.45 0.46 19.26
N PRO A 89 3.73 0.33 19.68
CA PRO A 89 4.12 -0.55 20.77
C PRO A 89 3.76 -0.01 22.16
N LEU A 90 3.51 1.29 22.31
CA LEU A 90 3.18 1.93 23.60
C LEU A 90 1.69 1.81 23.97
N ARG A 91 0.95 0.96 23.27
CA ARG A 91 -0.51 0.84 23.37
C ARG A 91 -0.95 -0.03 24.57
N PRO A 92 -1.96 0.41 25.34
CA PRO A 92 -2.73 -0.48 26.20
C PRO A 92 -3.72 -1.31 25.38
N GLU A 93 -3.81 -2.62 25.64
CA GLU A 93 -4.66 -3.61 24.92
C GLU A 93 -6.13 -3.22 24.72
N ARG A 94 -6.64 -2.27 25.53
CA ARG A 94 -8.05 -1.85 25.57
C ARG A 94 -8.42 -0.71 24.61
N SER A 95 -7.47 -0.10 23.91
CA SER A 95 -7.74 1.04 23.03
C SER A 95 -7.30 0.74 21.61
N PRO A 96 -8.18 0.73 20.60
CA PRO A 96 -7.80 0.46 19.21
C PRO A 96 -6.86 1.54 18.63
N LEU A 97 -6.17 1.18 17.53
CA LEU A 97 -5.69 2.10 16.48
C LEU A 97 -6.47 3.42 16.43
N ALA A 98 -5.89 4.60 16.56
CA ALA A 98 -6.47 5.65 15.73
C ALA A 98 -6.00 5.28 14.32
N ASP A 99 -6.88 4.68 13.51
CA ASP A 99 -6.55 4.37 12.11
C ASP A 99 -5.90 5.62 11.50
N PRO A 100 -4.87 5.49 10.64
CA PRO A 100 -4.22 6.66 10.05
C PRO A 100 -5.23 7.65 9.46
N GLY A 101 -6.32 7.10 8.90
CA GLY A 101 -7.48 7.81 8.39
C GLY A 101 -8.37 8.57 9.37
N THR A 102 -8.18 8.42 10.69
CA THR A 102 -8.92 9.17 11.72
C THR A 102 -8.61 10.66 11.65
N TRP A 103 -7.42 10.99 11.15
CA TRP A 103 -6.94 12.35 10.97
C TRP A 103 -7.42 12.92 9.63
N VAL A 104 -6.65 13.81 9.02
CA VAL A 104 -6.99 14.43 7.74
C VAL A 104 -6.33 13.66 6.62
N HIS A 105 -6.93 13.65 5.42
CA HIS A 105 -6.34 13.01 4.24
C HIS A 105 -4.88 13.43 3.98
N GLU A 106 -4.57 14.71 4.23
CA GLU A 106 -3.21 15.27 4.11
C GLU A 106 -2.19 14.61 5.05
N TYR A 107 -2.61 14.20 6.25
CA TYR A 107 -1.75 13.46 7.16
C TYR A 107 -1.36 12.10 6.58
N VAL A 108 -2.31 11.40 5.94
CA VAL A 108 -2.06 10.10 5.31
C VAL A 108 -1.13 10.25 4.11
N ARG A 109 -1.29 11.30 3.29
CA ARG A 109 -0.36 11.61 2.19
C ARG A 109 1.06 11.89 2.69
N HIS A 110 1.21 12.72 3.72
CA HIS A 110 2.51 12.99 4.34
C HIS A 110 3.16 11.73 4.91
N LEU A 111 2.36 10.88 5.57
CA LEU A 111 2.84 9.62 6.13
C LEU A 111 3.27 8.65 5.02
N ALA A 112 2.51 8.56 3.92
CA ALA A 112 2.85 7.75 2.75
C ALA A 112 4.19 8.19 2.12
N ALA A 113 4.40 9.49 1.94
CA ALA A 113 5.66 10.01 1.41
C ALA A 113 6.86 9.70 2.33
N GLU A 114 6.72 9.88 3.65
CA GLU A 114 7.78 9.52 4.60
C GLU A 114 8.05 8.00 4.66
N LEU A 115 7.04 7.17 4.36
CA LEU A 115 7.19 5.71 4.29
C LEU A 115 8.05 5.29 3.11
N GLY A 116 7.78 5.79 1.90
CA GLY A 116 8.57 5.50 0.70
C GLY A 116 10.03 5.95 0.85
N ASP A 117 10.25 7.15 1.41
CA ASP A 117 11.58 7.67 1.71
C ASP A 117 12.36 6.80 2.71
N GLU A 118 11.69 6.28 3.75
CA GLU A 118 12.31 5.41 4.75
C GLU A 118 12.62 4.03 4.18
N TYR A 119 11.70 3.44 3.42
CA TYR A 119 11.89 2.14 2.80
C TYR A 119 13.08 2.15 1.82
N THR A 120 13.13 3.14 0.93
CA THR A 120 14.25 3.34 -0.02
C THR A 120 15.58 3.52 0.71
N PHE A 121 15.56 4.25 1.84
CA PHE A 121 16.76 4.45 2.67
C PHE A 121 17.23 3.14 3.32
N LEU A 122 16.31 2.30 3.81
CA LEU A 122 16.64 1.01 4.40
C LEU A 122 17.20 0.04 3.35
N GLU A 123 16.64 -0.01 2.15
CA GLU A 123 17.18 -0.83 1.06
C GLU A 123 18.59 -0.42 0.68
N THR A 124 18.82 0.88 0.50
CA THR A 124 20.16 1.40 0.17
C THR A 124 21.20 1.05 1.24
N GLU A 125 20.86 1.18 2.54
CA GLU A 125 21.78 0.83 3.63
C GLU A 125 22.00 -0.69 3.77
N VAL A 126 21.05 -1.52 3.34
CA VAL A 126 21.20 -2.99 3.32
C VAL A 126 22.12 -3.41 2.14
N ASP A 127 21.98 -2.78 0.98
CA ASP A 127 22.80 -3.05 -0.20
C ASP A 127 24.22 -2.48 -0.08
N ASP A 128 24.40 -1.35 0.60
CA ASP A 128 25.71 -0.72 0.90
C ASP A 128 26.42 -1.33 2.13
N ALA A 129 26.06 -2.55 2.56
CA ALA A 129 26.83 -3.27 3.58
C ALA A 129 28.32 -3.32 3.19
N PRO A 130 29.22 -2.67 3.94
CA PRO A 130 30.51 -2.27 3.39
C PRO A 130 31.42 -3.49 3.18
N THR A 131 31.86 -3.68 1.93
CA THR A 131 33.20 -4.23 1.70
C THR A 131 34.19 -3.22 2.32
N PRO A 132 35.16 -3.65 3.14
CA PRO A 132 35.90 -2.72 4.00
C PRO A 132 36.93 -1.95 3.17
N GLU A 133 36.53 -0.83 2.57
CA GLU A 133 37.45 0.10 1.93
C GLU A 133 37.39 1.46 2.61
N ALA A 134 38.56 1.85 3.10
CA ALA A 134 38.77 2.92 4.05
C ALA A 134 38.68 4.31 3.40
N GLY A 135 37.99 5.20 4.09
CA GLY A 135 38.31 6.63 4.11
C GLY A 135 37.41 7.51 3.24
N LYS A 136 36.46 8.20 3.90
CA LYS A 136 36.39 9.67 3.82
C LYS A 136 35.47 10.28 4.87
N ASP A 137 35.85 11.50 5.21
CA ASP A 137 35.45 12.31 6.36
C ASP A 137 34.01 12.87 6.31
N VAL A 138 33.45 13.02 7.52
CA VAL A 138 32.25 13.79 7.92
C VAL A 138 30.96 13.45 7.17
N ALA A 139 30.36 12.31 7.52
CA ALA A 139 28.95 12.06 7.23
C ALA A 139 28.06 12.99 8.08
N PRO A 140 27.01 13.63 7.51
CA PRO A 140 25.94 14.17 8.34
C PRO A 140 25.39 13.03 9.20
N GLU A 141 25.08 13.31 10.48
CA GLU A 141 24.52 12.31 11.42
C GLU A 141 23.39 11.55 10.70
N LYS A 142 23.64 10.28 10.35
CA LYS A 142 22.67 9.47 9.62
C LYS A 142 21.37 9.41 10.44
N PRO A 143 20.20 9.65 9.83
CA PRO A 143 18.94 9.58 10.56
C PRO A 143 18.79 8.17 11.16
N PRO A 144 18.30 8.06 12.40
CA PRO A 144 18.14 6.75 13.04
C PRO A 144 17.11 5.92 12.26
N MET A 145 17.43 4.65 11.98
CA MET A 145 16.51 3.70 11.34
C MET A 145 15.18 3.62 12.08
N LEU A 146 14.07 3.74 11.34
CA LEU A 146 12.72 3.78 11.89
C LEU A 146 11.96 2.46 11.64
N GLY A 147 11.99 1.57 12.63
CA GLY A 147 11.17 0.35 12.63
C GLY A 147 11.72 -0.79 11.75
N THR A 148 10.92 -1.84 11.59
CA THR A 148 11.23 -3.00 10.72
C THR A 148 10.51 -2.86 9.37
N ILE A 149 11.04 -3.45 8.30
CA ILE A 149 10.41 -3.47 6.97
C ILE A 149 8.96 -3.96 7.03
N ASP A 150 8.68 -5.00 7.82
CA ASP A 150 7.32 -5.53 7.99
C ASP A 150 6.37 -4.52 8.66
N ASP A 151 6.87 -3.72 9.62
CA ASP A 151 6.08 -2.68 10.27
C ASP A 151 5.71 -1.60 9.26
N LEU A 152 6.66 -1.18 8.41
CA LEU A 152 6.41 -0.19 7.35
C LEU A 152 5.40 -0.71 6.34
N ARG A 153 5.56 -1.95 5.86
CA ARG A 153 4.61 -2.59 4.94
C ARG A 153 3.22 -2.73 5.55
N SER A 154 3.11 -3.04 6.84
CA SER A 154 1.81 -3.11 7.53
C SER A 154 1.11 -1.74 7.59
N LEU A 155 1.88 -0.68 7.89
CA LEU A 155 1.35 0.69 7.95
C LEU A 155 0.97 1.20 6.55
N ALA A 156 1.77 0.88 5.53
CA ALA A 156 1.46 1.21 4.14
C ALA A 156 0.14 0.58 3.69
N LYS A 157 -0.16 -0.67 4.08
CA LYS A 157 -1.45 -1.32 3.81
C LYS A 157 -2.62 -0.59 4.47
N GLU A 158 -2.47 -0.15 5.74
CA GLU A 158 -3.50 0.65 6.41
C GLU A 158 -3.75 1.98 5.68
N CYS A 159 -2.70 2.65 5.23
CA CYS A 159 -2.78 3.88 4.45
C CYS A 159 -3.46 3.65 3.09
N ALA A 160 -3.08 2.59 2.37
CA ALA A 160 -3.63 2.26 1.06
C ALA A 160 -5.15 1.98 1.11
N VAL A 161 -5.62 1.24 2.12
CA VAL A 161 -7.06 1.01 2.34
C VAL A 161 -7.80 2.33 2.52
N PHE A 162 -7.23 3.26 3.30
CA PHE A 162 -7.83 4.57 3.50
C PHE A 162 -7.87 5.40 2.21
N LEU A 163 -6.77 5.44 1.46
CA LEU A 163 -6.65 6.21 0.22
C LEU A 163 -7.65 5.73 -0.84
N ILE A 164 -7.77 4.41 -1.05
CA ILE A 164 -8.76 3.82 -1.96
C ILE A 164 -10.19 4.18 -1.53
N GLY A 165 -10.49 4.09 -0.23
CA GLY A 165 -11.80 4.47 0.32
C GLY A 165 -12.15 5.96 0.17
N HIS A 166 -11.18 6.83 -0.15
CA HIS A 166 -11.35 8.28 -0.31
C HIS A 166 -11.08 8.77 -1.74
N ASN A 167 -11.14 7.89 -2.74
CA ASN A 167 -10.92 8.20 -4.15
C ASN A 167 -9.52 8.76 -4.46
N ALA A 168 -8.52 8.32 -3.70
CA ALA A 168 -7.10 8.58 -3.92
C ALA A 168 -6.38 7.29 -4.35
N GLU A 169 -6.98 6.55 -5.27
CA GLU A 169 -6.46 5.28 -5.77
C GLU A 169 -5.03 5.38 -6.36
N PRO A 170 -4.68 6.42 -7.16
CA PRO A 170 -3.33 6.54 -7.70
C PRO A 170 -2.28 6.63 -6.59
N ASP A 171 -2.51 7.49 -5.58
CA ASP A 171 -1.61 7.65 -4.45
C ASP A 171 -1.46 6.33 -3.64
N ALA A 172 -2.50 5.49 -3.61
CA ALA A 172 -2.46 4.19 -2.93
C ALA A 172 -1.64 3.15 -3.71
N VAL A 173 -1.73 3.13 -5.04
CA VAL A 173 -0.96 2.24 -5.90
C VAL A 173 0.51 2.62 -5.86
N ASP A 174 0.83 3.91 -5.99
CA ASP A 174 2.20 4.42 -5.91
C ASP A 174 2.85 4.02 -4.57
N LEU A 175 2.14 4.19 -3.44
CA LEU A 175 2.63 3.76 -2.13
C LEU A 175 2.89 2.25 -2.05
N LEU A 176 2.04 1.42 -2.66
CA LEU A 176 2.22 -0.04 -2.64
C LEU A 176 3.35 -0.50 -3.56
N GLU A 177 3.62 0.25 -4.64
CA GLU A 177 4.79 0.10 -5.51
C GLU A 177 6.07 0.47 -4.78
N GLU A 178 6.13 1.65 -4.16
CA GLU A 178 7.30 2.11 -3.37
C GLU A 178 7.68 1.15 -2.23
N MET A 179 6.73 0.37 -1.72
CA MET A 179 6.92 -0.59 -0.62
C MET A 179 7.11 -2.04 -1.09
N GLU A 180 7.20 -2.26 -2.40
CA GLU A 180 7.31 -3.57 -3.07
C GLU A 180 6.24 -4.60 -2.65
N ILE A 181 5.01 -4.14 -2.41
CA ILE A 181 3.87 -4.98 -1.98
C ILE A 181 2.68 -4.84 -2.92
N VAL A 182 2.97 -4.62 -4.20
CA VAL A 182 1.99 -4.39 -5.27
C VAL A 182 0.94 -5.50 -5.32
N ASP A 183 1.30 -6.76 -5.09
CA ASP A 183 0.38 -7.91 -5.07
C ASP A 183 -0.85 -7.69 -4.15
N GLY A 184 -0.71 -6.89 -3.09
CA GLY A 184 -1.80 -6.54 -2.18
C GLY A 184 -2.91 -5.69 -2.81
N THR A 185 -2.62 -4.96 -3.90
CA THR A 185 -3.58 -4.10 -4.61
C THR A 185 -4.77 -4.90 -5.13
N ALA A 186 -4.55 -6.11 -5.66
CA ALA A 186 -5.61 -6.94 -6.24
C ALA A 186 -6.71 -7.34 -5.25
N HIS A 187 -6.46 -7.27 -3.95
CA HIS A 187 -7.47 -7.51 -2.92
C HIS A 187 -8.26 -6.27 -2.52
N LEU A 188 -7.76 -5.08 -2.86
CA LEU A 188 -8.33 -3.79 -2.46
C LEU A 188 -9.18 -3.14 -3.55
N VAL A 189 -9.04 -3.59 -4.80
CA VAL A 189 -9.72 -3.01 -5.96
C VAL A 189 -11.10 -3.68 -6.14
N ASP A 190 -12.16 -2.87 -6.09
CA ASP A 190 -13.51 -3.25 -6.51
C ASP A 190 -13.83 -2.77 -7.93
N ASP A 191 -14.99 -3.15 -8.47
CA ASP A 191 -15.38 -2.80 -9.86
C ASP A 191 -15.41 -1.28 -10.10
N ASP A 192 -15.81 -0.49 -9.11
CA ASP A 192 -15.90 0.96 -9.22
C ASP A 192 -14.51 1.61 -9.16
N THR A 193 -13.65 1.13 -8.27
CA THR A 193 -12.24 1.53 -8.10
C THR A 193 -11.46 1.20 -9.36
N PHE A 194 -11.68 0.02 -9.95
CA PHE A 194 -11.05 -0.40 -11.20
C PHE A 194 -11.36 0.56 -12.36
N ASN A 195 -12.60 1.04 -12.47
CA ASN A 195 -12.95 2.02 -13.51
C ASN A 195 -12.31 3.40 -13.26
N ARG A 196 -12.02 3.74 -12.00
CA ARG A 196 -11.37 5.01 -11.60
C ARG A 196 -9.85 4.96 -11.72
N LEU A 197 -9.24 3.78 -11.56
CA LEU A 197 -7.85 3.50 -11.86
C LEU A 197 -7.61 3.67 -13.36
N ARG A 198 -7.30 4.89 -13.80
CA ARG A 198 -6.88 5.16 -15.18
C ARG A 198 -5.56 4.42 -15.45
N GLN A 199 -5.50 3.74 -16.60
CA GLN A 199 -4.38 3.02 -17.21
C GLN A 199 -2.97 3.64 -17.00
N PRO A 200 -1.92 2.81 -17.09
CA PRO A 200 -1.12 2.31 -15.99
C PRO A 200 -0.09 3.34 -15.46
N LEU A 201 -0.14 3.55 -14.16
CA LEU A 201 0.95 4.11 -13.35
C LEU A 201 1.98 2.99 -13.14
N ALA A 202 3.13 3.05 -13.82
CA ALA A 202 4.40 2.36 -13.49
C ALA A 202 5.30 2.25 -14.75
N PRO A 203 6.64 2.26 -14.60
CA PRO A 203 7.57 2.07 -15.70
C PRO A 203 7.34 0.74 -16.44
N PRO A 204 7.70 0.68 -17.73
CA PRO A 204 7.25 -0.37 -18.63
C PRO A 204 7.75 -1.80 -18.32
N ASP A 205 8.68 -1.97 -17.39
CA ASP A 205 9.49 -3.19 -17.29
C ASP A 205 9.37 -3.92 -15.94
N ASP A 206 8.54 -3.43 -15.00
CA ASP A 206 8.33 -4.15 -13.74
C ASP A 206 7.40 -5.36 -13.93
N ILE A 207 8.00 -6.54 -13.90
CA ILE A 207 7.32 -7.85 -14.02
C ILE A 207 6.32 -8.05 -12.89
N SER A 208 6.64 -7.63 -11.66
CA SER A 208 5.80 -7.83 -10.48
C SER A 208 4.51 -7.00 -10.58
N PHE A 209 4.65 -5.75 -11.03
CA PHE A 209 3.53 -4.87 -11.32
C PHE A 209 2.66 -5.40 -12.46
N LEU A 210 3.27 -5.78 -13.59
CA LEU A 210 2.55 -6.31 -14.75
C LEU A 210 1.74 -7.57 -14.40
N ARG A 211 2.29 -8.47 -13.58
CA ARG A 211 1.58 -9.65 -13.07
C ARG A 211 0.42 -9.28 -12.17
N THR A 212 0.57 -8.26 -11.33
CA THR A 212 -0.51 -7.81 -10.46
C THR A 212 -1.63 -7.14 -11.26
N ALA A 213 -1.28 -6.26 -12.20
CA ALA A 213 -2.23 -5.66 -13.12
C ALA A 213 -2.99 -6.72 -13.93
N HIS A 214 -2.30 -7.76 -14.40
CA HIS A 214 -2.93 -8.92 -15.05
C HIS A 214 -3.99 -9.58 -14.16
N LYS A 215 -3.65 -9.91 -12.91
CA LYS A 215 -4.60 -10.48 -11.92
C LYS A 215 -5.85 -9.61 -11.77
N ILE A 216 -5.68 -8.29 -11.68
CA ILE A 216 -6.79 -7.33 -11.58
C ILE A 216 -7.67 -7.37 -12.83
N TYR A 217 -7.09 -7.31 -14.03
CA TYR A 217 -7.87 -7.37 -15.28
C TYR A 217 -8.65 -8.68 -15.43
N VAL A 218 -8.07 -9.82 -15.02
CA VAL A 218 -8.76 -11.12 -15.02
C VAL A 218 -9.94 -11.12 -14.04
N GLN A 219 -9.76 -10.60 -12.82
CA GLN A 219 -10.84 -10.49 -11.83
C GLN A 219 -12.04 -9.69 -12.35
N HIS A 220 -11.78 -8.57 -13.04
CA HIS A 220 -12.82 -7.71 -13.62
C HIS A 220 -13.29 -8.16 -15.02
N ARG A 221 -12.92 -9.37 -15.47
CA ARG A 221 -13.33 -9.97 -16.76
C ARG A 221 -12.94 -9.14 -17.99
N LYS A 222 -11.84 -8.39 -17.90
CA LYS A 222 -11.23 -7.60 -18.98
C LYS A 222 -10.15 -8.42 -19.69
N PHE A 223 -10.58 -9.50 -20.34
CA PHE A 223 -9.68 -10.49 -20.96
C PHE A 223 -8.80 -9.94 -22.08
N PRO A 224 -9.26 -9.04 -22.98
CA PRO A 224 -8.38 -8.47 -24.01
C PRO A 224 -7.21 -7.66 -23.42
N GLU A 225 -7.47 -6.89 -22.37
CA GLU A 225 -6.47 -6.09 -21.66
C GLU A 225 -5.53 -6.98 -20.84
N ALA A 226 -6.06 -7.99 -20.15
CA ALA A 226 -5.25 -9.02 -19.48
C ALA A 226 -4.30 -9.71 -20.47
N LEU A 227 -4.82 -10.14 -21.62
CA LEU A 227 -4.02 -10.79 -22.65
C LEU A 227 -2.89 -9.89 -23.16
N ALA A 228 -3.15 -8.59 -23.34
CA ALA A 228 -2.11 -7.65 -23.76
C ALA A 228 -0.95 -7.59 -22.76
N LEU A 229 -1.23 -7.69 -21.45
CA LEU A 229 -0.19 -7.78 -20.43
C LEU A 229 0.51 -9.14 -20.43
N ALA A 230 -0.21 -10.25 -20.62
CA ALA A 230 0.39 -11.58 -20.72
C ALA A 230 1.35 -11.71 -21.92
N ILE A 231 0.97 -11.14 -23.07
CA ILE A 231 1.83 -11.04 -24.27
C ILE A 231 3.09 -10.23 -23.96
N ARG A 232 2.94 -9.10 -23.26
CA ARG A 232 4.06 -8.23 -22.88
C ARG A 232 5.02 -8.92 -21.89
N LEU A 233 4.48 -9.69 -20.95
CA LEU A 233 5.25 -10.53 -20.02
C LEU A 233 5.96 -11.69 -20.75
N GLY A 234 5.48 -12.07 -21.94
CA GLY A 234 6.03 -13.18 -22.72
C GLY A 234 5.84 -14.54 -22.05
N ASP A 235 4.83 -14.68 -21.19
CA ASP A 235 4.56 -15.91 -20.42
C ASP A 235 3.53 -16.79 -21.16
N PRO A 236 3.94 -17.93 -21.75
CA PRO A 236 3.03 -18.80 -22.49
C PRO A 236 1.91 -19.39 -21.63
N ALA A 237 2.14 -19.58 -20.32
CA ALA A 237 1.14 -20.14 -19.42
C ALA A 237 -0.01 -19.14 -19.20
N LEU A 238 0.31 -17.88 -18.90
CA LEU A 238 -0.70 -16.82 -18.73
C LEU A 238 -1.50 -16.58 -20.02
N ILE A 239 -0.83 -16.58 -21.17
CA ILE A 239 -1.50 -16.43 -22.48
C ILE A 239 -2.52 -17.55 -22.70
N ARG A 240 -2.16 -18.79 -22.35
CA ARG A 240 -3.05 -19.95 -22.48
C ARG A 240 -4.23 -19.87 -21.51
N GLU A 241 -4.00 -19.44 -20.28
CA GLU A 241 -5.04 -19.22 -19.27
C GLU A 241 -6.04 -18.16 -19.75
N ASP A 242 -5.54 -17.00 -20.22
CA ASP A 242 -6.38 -15.91 -20.74
C ASP A 242 -7.19 -16.31 -21.97
N PHE A 243 -6.61 -17.13 -22.84
CA PHE A 243 -7.30 -17.65 -24.03
C PHE A 243 -8.46 -18.60 -23.68
N ASN A 244 -8.32 -19.36 -22.59
CA ASN A 244 -9.32 -20.33 -22.15
C ASN A 244 -10.30 -19.81 -21.09
N ALA A 245 -9.99 -18.68 -20.44
CA ALA A 245 -10.85 -18.04 -19.45
C ALA A 245 -12.25 -17.61 -19.95
N PRO A 246 -12.44 -17.05 -21.16
CA PRO A 246 -13.77 -16.62 -21.60
C PRO A 246 -14.63 -17.79 -22.11
N GLY A 247 -15.79 -17.99 -21.48
CA GLY A 247 -16.79 -18.95 -21.96
C GLY A 247 -17.60 -18.48 -23.19
N ASN A 248 -17.47 -17.21 -23.61
CA ASN A 248 -18.20 -16.67 -24.76
C ASN A 248 -17.42 -16.88 -26.07
N PRO A 249 -18.01 -17.55 -27.10
CA PRO A 249 -17.34 -17.82 -28.37
C PRO A 249 -16.95 -16.55 -29.14
N LEU A 250 -17.72 -15.47 -29.04
CA LEU A 250 -17.39 -14.19 -29.68
C LEU A 250 -16.15 -13.55 -29.06
N MET A 251 -16.00 -13.65 -27.73
CA MET A 251 -14.82 -13.14 -27.05
C MET A 251 -13.59 -13.98 -27.39
N LYS A 252 -13.74 -15.32 -27.43
CA LYS A 252 -12.65 -16.22 -27.83
C LYS A 252 -12.13 -15.93 -29.24
N ARG A 253 -13.03 -15.63 -30.19
CA ARG A 253 -12.66 -15.16 -31.55
C ARG A 253 -11.89 -13.83 -31.53
N ARG A 254 -12.28 -12.87 -30.70
CA ARG A 254 -11.57 -11.59 -30.56
C ARG A 254 -10.16 -11.77 -29.99
N ILE A 255 -10.01 -12.59 -28.95
CA ILE A 255 -8.71 -12.92 -28.35
C ILE A 255 -7.83 -13.67 -29.34
N ALA A 256 -8.38 -14.64 -30.08
CA ALA A 256 -7.64 -15.35 -31.13
C ALA A 256 -7.10 -14.39 -32.21
N PHE A 257 -7.90 -13.41 -32.61
CA PHE A 257 -7.45 -12.39 -33.56
C PHE A 257 -6.32 -11.51 -33.00
N LEU A 258 -6.38 -11.16 -31.72
CA LEU A 258 -5.30 -10.42 -31.05
C LEU A 258 -4.00 -11.23 -31.00
N LEU A 259 -4.09 -12.53 -30.69
CA LEU A 259 -2.95 -13.45 -30.67
C LEU A 259 -2.31 -13.62 -32.05
N ALA A 260 -3.13 -13.83 -33.08
CA ALA A 260 -2.66 -13.94 -34.46
C ALA A 260 -1.93 -12.67 -34.91
N ARG A 261 -2.50 -11.49 -34.61
CA ARG A 261 -1.87 -10.20 -34.91
C ARG A 261 -0.56 -10.00 -34.15
N ALA A 262 -0.46 -10.52 -32.93
CA ALA A 262 0.75 -10.49 -32.12
C ALA A 262 1.77 -11.57 -32.52
N GLN A 263 1.47 -12.40 -33.53
CA GLN A 263 2.33 -13.49 -34.03
C GLN A 263 2.73 -14.48 -32.93
N ILE A 264 1.81 -14.76 -31.99
CA ILE A 264 2.05 -15.74 -30.93
C ILE A 264 1.96 -17.15 -31.53
N PRO A 265 2.97 -18.02 -31.30
CA PRO A 265 2.94 -19.39 -31.78
C PRO A 265 1.73 -20.15 -31.24
N ILE A 266 1.03 -20.87 -32.12
CA ILE A 266 -0.13 -21.68 -31.75
C ILE A 266 0.20 -22.78 -30.73
N GLU A 267 1.46 -23.22 -30.71
CA GLU A 267 2.02 -24.19 -29.75
C GLU A 267 1.85 -23.72 -28.30
N TRP A 268 1.86 -22.41 -28.06
CA TRP A 268 1.71 -21.86 -26.71
C TRP A 268 0.30 -22.09 -26.16
N LEU A 269 -0.70 -22.25 -27.04
CA LEU A 269 -2.09 -22.47 -26.65
C LEU A 269 -2.42 -23.94 -26.36
N ARG A 270 -1.56 -24.88 -26.76
CA ARG A 270 -1.78 -26.32 -26.55
C ARG A 270 -1.87 -26.65 -25.07
N THR A 271 -2.85 -27.45 -24.68
CA THR A 271 -2.83 -28.03 -23.34
C THR A 271 -1.64 -29.01 -23.23
N PRO A 272 -0.84 -28.95 -22.16
CA PRO A 272 0.26 -29.90 -21.98
C PRO A 272 -0.36 -31.28 -21.74
N SER A 273 -0.25 -32.16 -22.73
CA SER A 273 -0.67 -33.56 -22.63
C SER A 273 0.10 -34.26 -21.51
N ALA A 274 -0.57 -35.15 -20.78
CA ALA A 274 0.06 -36.00 -19.75
C ALA A 274 1.05 -37.03 -20.35
N ASN A 275 0.95 -37.28 -21.66
CA ASN A 275 1.84 -38.17 -22.40
C ASN A 275 2.66 -37.34 -23.41
N PRO A 276 4.00 -37.31 -23.30
CA PRO A 276 4.85 -36.55 -24.21
C PRO A 276 4.84 -37.06 -25.66
N ASP A 277 4.28 -38.26 -25.90
CA ASP A 277 4.22 -38.92 -27.22
C ASP A 277 2.83 -38.83 -27.88
N GLU A 278 1.82 -38.25 -27.22
CA GLU A 278 0.50 -37.97 -27.83
C GLU A 278 0.50 -36.55 -28.39
N GLU A 279 0.86 -36.41 -29.67
CA GLU A 279 0.57 -35.19 -30.44
C GLU A 279 -0.94 -35.11 -30.68
N ILE A 280 -1.64 -34.30 -29.87
CA ILE A 280 -3.03 -33.92 -30.15
C ILE A 280 -3.00 -32.94 -31.33
N ASP A 281 -3.66 -33.29 -32.42
CA ASP A 281 -3.77 -32.42 -33.59
C ASP A 281 -4.51 -31.13 -33.22
N ILE A 282 -3.95 -29.99 -33.64
CA ILE A 282 -4.51 -28.65 -33.33
C ILE A 282 -5.95 -28.51 -33.85
N GLU A 283 -6.27 -29.23 -34.93
CA GLU A 283 -7.59 -29.28 -35.56
C GLU A 283 -8.65 -29.98 -34.69
N ASP A 284 -8.24 -30.86 -33.78
CA ASP A 284 -9.14 -31.55 -32.84
C ASP A 284 -9.43 -30.73 -31.58
N GLU A 285 -8.52 -29.82 -31.19
CA GLU A 285 -8.62 -29.05 -29.95
C GLU A 285 -9.41 -27.74 -30.12
N PHE A 286 -9.39 -27.14 -31.32
CA PHE A 286 -10.06 -25.85 -31.58
C PHE A 286 -10.97 -25.90 -32.83
N PRO A 287 -12.12 -25.19 -32.81
CA PRO A 287 -12.95 -25.00 -33.99
C PRO A 287 -12.13 -24.52 -35.21
N GLU A 288 -12.37 -25.11 -36.39
CA GLU A 288 -11.63 -24.83 -37.63
C GLU A 288 -11.47 -23.33 -37.94
N ASP A 289 -12.49 -22.52 -37.64
CA ASP A 289 -12.48 -21.06 -37.79
C ASP A 289 -11.30 -20.41 -37.03
N LEU A 290 -11.03 -20.86 -35.80
CA LEU A 290 -9.98 -20.32 -34.93
C LEU A 290 -8.59 -20.76 -35.39
N CYS A 291 -8.47 -22.02 -35.81
CA CYS A 291 -7.24 -22.54 -36.40
C CYS A 291 -6.84 -21.73 -37.64
N ARG A 292 -7.81 -21.41 -38.52
CA ARG A 292 -7.57 -20.53 -39.66
C ARG A 292 -7.02 -19.17 -39.23
N TYR A 293 -7.62 -18.51 -38.24
CA TYR A 293 -7.13 -17.19 -37.79
C TYR A 293 -5.72 -17.23 -37.21
N LEU A 294 -5.39 -18.29 -36.47
CA LEU A 294 -4.09 -18.44 -35.80
C LEU A 294 -2.97 -18.92 -36.74
N GLN A 295 -3.30 -19.49 -37.91
CA GLN A 295 -2.35 -20.01 -38.89
C GLN A 295 -2.12 -19.10 -40.12
N THR A 296 -2.92 -18.04 -40.30
CA THR A 296 -2.95 -17.25 -41.57
C THR A 296 -2.15 -15.95 -41.57
N LEU A 297 -1.31 -15.67 -40.56
CA LEU A 297 -0.45 -14.48 -40.49
C LEU A 297 0.95 -14.84 -39.99
#